data_AF-A0A951XUZ7-F1
#
_entry.id   AF-A0A951XUZ7-F1
#
_cell.length_a   1.000
_cell.length_b   1.000
_cell.length_c   1.000
_cell.angle_alpha   90.00
_cell.angle_beta   90.00
_cell.angle_gamma   90.00
#
_symmetry.space_group_name_H-M   'P 1'
#
loop_
_entity.id
_entity.type
_entity.pdbx_description
1 polymer ?
#
loop_
_entity_poly.entity_id
_entity_poly.type
_entity_poly.pdbx_seq_one_letter_code
_entity_poly.pdbx_strand_id
1 'polypeptide(L)' 'MAEARVRDEWRRTSTLLALIANCHRDPKRTKAFRPADFDPFRKPDKPIPVGIGILKDVFIDGKVPPCVTAGR' A
#
# COMPACT_ATOMS: atom_id res chain seq x y z
N MET A 1 0.26 -23.65 14.22
CA MET A 1 -0.06 -22.57 15.20
C MET A 1 1.09 -21.58 15.40
N ALA A 2 2.36 -21.99 15.39
CA ALA A 2 3.50 -21.09 15.59
C ALA A 2 3.57 -19.90 14.61
N GLU A 3 3.33 -20.13 13.31
CA GLU A 3 3.37 -19.06 12.30
C GLU A 3 2.32 -17.97 12.50
N ALA A 4 1.12 -18.34 12.96
CA ALA A 4 0.05 -17.38 13.22
C ALA A 4 0.43 -16.44 14.39
N ARG A 5 1.11 -16.98 15.41
CA ARG A 5 1.59 -16.21 16.55
C ARG A 5 2.68 -15.21 16.15
N VAL A 6 3.64 -15.67 15.35
CA VAL A 6 4.72 -14.81 14.83
C VAL A 6 4.12 -13.69 13.96
N ARG A 7 3.14 -14.00 13.11
CA ARG A 7 2.43 -12.97 12.32
C ARG A 7 1.70 -11.95 13.20
N ASP A 8 1.02 -12.39 14.26
CA ASP A 8 0.33 -11.47 15.17
C ASP A 8 1.29 -10.58 15.95
N GLU A 9 2.42 -11.12 16.39
CA GLU A 9 3.49 -10.38 17.05
C GLU A 9 4.07 -9.30 16.12
N TRP A 10 4.39 -9.67 14.88
CA TRP A 10 4.87 -8.71 13.89
C TRP A 10 3.83 -7.65 13.52
N ARG A 11 2.53 -7.97 13.51
CA ARG A 11 1.47 -6.97 13.33
C ARG A 11 1.47 -5.94 14.45
N ARG A 12 1.60 -6.36 15.71
CA ARG A 12 1.69 -5.45 16.87
C ARG A 12 2.95 -4.58 16.78
N THR A 13 4.10 -5.20 16.52
CA THR A 13 5.38 -4.49 16.37
C THR A 13 5.34 -3.47 15.23
N SER A 14 4.79 -3.83 14.08
CA SER A 14 4.66 -2.93 12.93
C SER A 14 3.78 -1.72 13.22
N THR A 15 2.74 -1.89 14.04
CA THR A 15 1.85 -0.80 14.48
C THR A 15 2.58 0.19 15.40
N LEU A 16 3.37 -0.32 16.35
CA LEU A 16 4.18 0.52 17.24
C LEU A 16 5.26 1.28 16.46
N LEU A 17 5.95 0.63 15.53
CA LEU A 17 6.95 1.28 14.67
C LEU A 17 6.33 2.39 13.82
N ALA A 18 5.14 2.15 13.24
CA ALA A 18 4.44 3.16 12.47
C ALA A 18 4.01 4.36 13.35
N LEU A 19 3.58 4.14 14.58
CA LEU A 19 3.27 5.22 15.51
C LEU A 19 4.51 6.08 15.80
N ILE A 20 5.61 5.45 16.22
CA ILE A 20 6.86 6.14 16.57
C ILE A 20 7.42 6.91 15.36
N ALA A 21 7.44 6.27 14.19
CA ALA A 21 7.92 6.89 12.96
C ALA A 21 7.07 8.10 12.55
N ASN A 22 5.74 8.03 12.77
CA ASN A 22 4.86 9.16 12.50
C ASN A 22 5.00 10.29 13.54
N CYS A 23 5.33 9.98 14.80
CA CYS A 23 5.62 11.01 15.81
C CYS A 23 6.87 11.83 15.48
N HIS A 24 7.91 11.18 14.93
CA HIS A 24 9.18 11.85 14.57
C HIS A 24 9.22 12.39 13.13
N ARG A 25 8.13 12.25 12.38
CA ARG A 25 8.03 12.63 10.98
C ARG A 25 7.70 14.12 10.84
N ASP A 26 8.33 14.77 9.87
CA ASP A 26 7.87 16.08 9.37
C ASP A 26 6.65 15.88 8.44
N PRO A 27 5.47 16.42 8.78
CA PRO A 27 4.26 16.24 7.99
C PRO A 27 4.33 16.86 6.58
N LYS A 28 5.23 17.83 6.34
CA LYS A 28 5.33 18.54 5.05
C LYS A 28 6.23 17.83 4.03
N ARG A 29 7.14 16.97 4.48
CA ARG A 29 8.21 16.41 3.62
C ARG A 29 7.94 15.00 3.14
N THR A 30 7.28 14.19 3.93
CA THR A 30 7.11 12.76 3.65
C THR A 30 5.62 12.42 3.59
N LYS A 31 5.23 11.21 3.19
CA LYS A 31 3.89 10.63 3.44
C LYS A 31 3.81 9.92 4.80
N ALA A 32 2.62 9.86 5.42
CA ALA A 32 2.44 9.15 6.69
C ALA A 32 2.80 7.67 6.54
N PHE A 33 3.55 7.14 7.51
CA PHE A 33 3.95 5.74 7.53
C PHE A 33 2.77 4.87 7.94
N ARG A 34 2.59 3.74 7.26
CA ARG A 34 1.56 2.74 7.56
C ARG A 34 2.22 1.57 8.30
N PRO A 35 1.49 0.84 9.18
CA PRO A 35 2.01 -0.41 9.75
C PRO A 35 2.45 -1.40 8.66
N ALA A 36 1.73 -1.38 7.54
CA ALA A 36 2.02 -2.10 6.32
C ALA A 36 3.41 -1.83 5.69
N ASP A 37 4.07 -0.73 6.05
CA ASP A 37 5.42 -0.44 5.54
C ASP A 37 6.52 -1.16 6.34
N PHE A 38 6.20 -1.65 7.55
CA PHE A 38 7.15 -2.32 8.46
C PHE A 38 6.88 -3.82 8.65
N ASP A 39 5.74 -4.35 8.17
CA ASP A 39 5.38 -5.77 8.30
C ASP A 39 6.09 -6.64 7.24
N PRO A 40 7.01 -7.55 7.61
CA PRO A 40 7.72 -8.42 6.67
C PRO A 40 6.81 -9.45 6.00
N PHE A 41 5.64 -9.75 6.59
CA PHE A 41 4.70 -10.71 6.03
C PHE A 41 3.68 -10.08 5.08
N ARG A 42 3.75 -8.76 4.88
CA ARG A 42 2.88 -8.09 3.92
C ARG A 42 3.29 -8.46 2.50
N LYS A 43 2.29 -8.83 1.70
CA LYS A 43 2.45 -8.96 0.25
C LYS A 43 2.29 -7.58 -0.39
N PRO A 44 3.23 -7.11 -1.23
CA PRO A 44 3.04 -5.88 -1.97
C PRO A 44 1.79 -5.99 -2.84
N ASP A 45 1.07 -4.87 -2.96
CA ASP A 45 -0.08 -4.80 -3.87
C ASP A 45 0.41 -5.14 -5.28
N LYS A 46 -0.18 -6.18 -5.88
CA LYS A 46 0.24 -6.61 -7.21
C LYS A 46 -0.08 -5.48 -8.19
N PRO A 47 0.89 -5.00 -8.98
CA PRO A 47 0.60 -4.03 -10.02
C PRO A 47 -0.45 -4.64 -10.97
N ILE A 48 -1.51 -3.89 -11.25
CA ILE A 48 -2.52 -4.30 -12.22
C ILE A 48 -1.82 -4.28 -13.59
N PRO A 49 -1.67 -5.42 -14.28
CA PRO A 49 -1.05 -5.43 -15.59
C PRO A 49 -1.97 -4.70 -16.57
N VAL A 50 -1.53 -3.52 -17.01
CA VAL A 50 -2.24 -2.69 -17.99
C VAL A 50 -1.37 -2.50 -19.21
N GLY A 51 -1.97 -2.61 -20.41
CA GLY A 51 -1.28 -2.31 -21.66
C GLY A 51 -1.04 -0.80 -21.80
N ILE A 52 0.08 -0.42 -22.42
CA ILE A 52 0.50 0.99 -22.57
C ILE A 52 -0.54 1.87 -23.29
N GLY A 53 -1.44 1.28 -24.08
CA GLY A 53 -2.52 1.99 -24.79
C GLY A 53 -3.48 2.76 -23.87
N ILE A 54 -3.67 2.29 -22.63
CA ILE A 54 -4.54 2.92 -21.61
C ILE A 54 -4.08 4.35 -21.26
N LEU A 55 -2.79 4.67 -21.45
CA LEU A 55 -2.30 6.03 -21.22
C LEU A 55 -2.98 7.05 -22.15
N LYS A 56 -3.30 6.69 -23.39
CA LYS A 56 -4.05 7.58 -24.28
C LYS A 56 -5.48 7.76 -23.80
N ASP A 57 -6.14 6.67 -23.40
CA ASP A 57 -7.53 6.71 -22.94
C ASP A 57 -7.70 7.57 -21.67
N VAL A 58 -6.73 7.51 -20.75
CA VAL A 58 -6.75 8.26 -19.49
C VAL A 58 -6.36 9.72 -19.69
N PHE A 59 -5.28 10.00 -20.42
CA PHE A 59 -4.72 11.35 -20.51
C PHE A 59 -5.27 12.19 -21.68
N ILE A 60 -5.79 11.57 -22.74
CA ILE A 60 -6.36 12.29 -23.90
C ILE A 60 -7.90 12.26 -23.82
N ASP A 61 -8.47 11.07 -23.69
CA ASP A 61 -9.92 10.87 -23.77
C ASP A 61 -10.64 11.07 -22.43
N GLY A 62 -9.89 11.15 -21.32
CA GLY A 62 -10.45 11.27 -19.96
C GLY A 62 -11.30 10.08 -19.52
N LYS A 63 -11.16 8.92 -20.18
CA LYS A 63 -11.91 7.70 -19.86
C LYS A 63 -11.21 6.95 -18.74
N VAL A 64 -11.97 6.55 -17.72
CA VAL A 64 -11.44 5.67 -16.67
C VAL A 64 -11.28 4.25 -17.21
N PRO A 65 -10.12 3.61 -17.00
CA PRO A 65 -9.87 2.29 -17.55
C PRO A 65 -10.74 1.24 -16.83
N PRO A 66 -11.30 0.26 -17.57
CA PRO A 66 -12.26 -0.71 -17.03
C PRO A 66 -11.69 -1.59 -15.92
N CYS A 67 -10.36 -1.75 -15.85
CA CYS A 67 -9.68 -2.49 -14.78
C CYS A 67 -9.82 -1.84 -13.38
N VAL A 68 -10.19 -0.56 -13.30
CA VAL A 68 -10.48 0.16 -12.05
C VAL A 68 -11.97 0.06 -11.67
N THR A 69 -12.85 -0.13 -12.66
CA THR A 69 -14.30 -0.20 -12.45
C THR A 69 -14.78 -1.60 -12.05
N ALA A 70 -14.08 -2.67 -12.49
CA ALA A 70 -14.49 -4.06 -12.25
C ALA A 70 -14.19 -4.59 -10.83
N GLY A 71 -13.52 -3.81 -9.97
CA GLY A 71 -13.07 -4.23 -8.63
C GLY A 71 -13.70 -3.46 -7.48
N ARG A 72 -14.85 -2.80 -7.69
CA ARG A 72 -15.56 -2.03 -6.67
C ARG A 72 -16.85 -2.71 -6.24
#